data_AF-A0A5E4KRK5-F1
#
_entry.id   AF-A0A5E4KRK5-F1
#
_cell.length_a   1.000
_cell.length_b   1.000
_cell.length_c   1.000
_cell.angle_alpha   90.00
_cell.angle_beta   90.00
_cell.angle_gamma   90.00
#
_symmetry.space_group_name_H-M   'P 1'
#
loop_
_entity.id
_entity.type
_entity.pdbx_description
1 polymer ?
#
loop_
_entity_poly.entity_id
_entity_poly.type
_entity_poly.pdbx_seq_one_letter_code
_entity_poly.pdbx_strand_id
1 'polypeptide(L)' 'MCTILDDASRKVLAAEEFDNATEENSLKVLTDAIEKYSYWYPIRSVISDHGTQFYANKRDKNGKADHAIDLTDH' A
#
# COMPACT_ATOMS: atom_id res chain seq x y z
N MET A 1 -4.51 -11.05 -7.32
CA MET A 1 -3.32 -11.24 -6.47
C MET A 1 -2.76 -9.88 -6.10
N CYS A 2 -2.47 -9.64 -4.82
CA CYS A 2 -1.77 -8.47 -4.30
C CYS A 2 -0.47 -8.93 -3.64
N THR A 3 0.62 -8.19 -3.82
CA THR A 3 1.95 -8.57 -3.33
C THR A 3 2.72 -7.34 -2.88
N ILE A 4 3.31 -7.41 -1.69
CA ILE A 4 4.18 -6.38 -1.13
C ILE A 4 5.61 -6.87 -1.25
N LEU A 5 6.44 -6.05 -1.88
CA LEU A 5 7.84 -6.35 -2.18
C LEU A 5 8.75 -5.36 -1.48
N ASP A 6 9.87 -5.84 -0.96
CA ASP A 6 11.01 -4.99 -0.66
C ASP A 6 11.66 -4.55 -1.98
N ASP A 7 11.81 -3.24 -2.19
CA ASP A 7 12.29 -2.69 -3.46
C ASP A 7 13.74 -3.10 -3.77
N ALA A 8 14.60 -3.08 -2.76
CA ALA A 8 16.03 -3.34 -2.92
C ALA A 8 16.34 -4.81 -3.24
N SER A 9 15.66 -5.74 -2.56
CA SER A 9 15.94 -7.17 -2.68
C SER A 9 14.94 -7.95 -3.53
N ARG A 10 13.83 -7.31 -3.94
CA ARG A 10 12.66 -7.97 -4.56
C ARG A 10 12.06 -9.09 -3.69
N LYS A 11 12.35 -9.09 -2.38
CA LYS A 11 11.81 -10.06 -1.45
C LYS A 11 10.32 -9.85 -1.26
N VAL A 12 9.55 -10.93 -1.34
CA VAL A 12 8.12 -10.92 -0.98
C VAL A 12 7.97 -10.79 0.53
N LEU A 13 7.38 -9.70 0.98
CA LEU A 13 7.07 -9.46 2.40
C LEU A 13 5.71 -10.07 2.75
N ALA A 14 4.72 -9.90 1.88
CA ALA A 14 3.39 -10.50 1.98
C ALA A 14 2.76 -10.67 0.59
N ALA A 15 1.90 -11.66 0.42
CA ALA A 15 1.13 -11.89 -0.80
C ALA A 15 -0.18 -12.60 -0.47
N GLU A 16 -1.27 -12.18 -1.12
CA GLU A 16 -2.58 -12.83 -1.01
C GLU A 16 -3.32 -12.77 -2.35
N GLU A 17 -4.15 -13.79 -2.59
CA GLU A 17 -5.04 -13.86 -3.74
C GLU A 17 -6.44 -13.39 -3.36
N PHE A 18 -7.02 -12.57 -4.23
CA PHE A 18 -8.36 -12.01 -4.04
C PHE A 18 -9.11 -12.10 -5.36
N ASP A 19 -10.42 -12.35 -5.25
CA ASP A 19 -11.34 -12.36 -6.39
C ASP A 19 -11.47 -10.97 -7.03
N ASN A 20 -11.34 -9.93 -6.20
CA ASN A 20 -11.45 -8.54 -6.61
C ASN A 20 -10.24 -7.75 -6.12
N ALA A 21 -9.76 -6.88 -6.99
CA ALA A 21 -8.66 -6.00 -6.68
C ALA A 21 -9.26 -4.70 -6.10
N THR A 22 -9.19 -4.55 -4.77
CA THR A 22 -9.80 -3.46 -3.98
C THR A 22 -8.75 -2.78 -3.07
N GLU A 23 -9.05 -1.56 -2.64
CA GLU A 23 -8.23 -0.82 -1.67
C GLU A 23 -8.12 -1.57 -0.34
N GLU A 24 -9.25 -2.11 0.17
CA GLU A 24 -9.30 -2.86 1.43
C GLU A 24 -8.41 -4.10 1.41
N ASN A 25 -8.46 -4.87 0.32
CA ASN A 25 -7.60 -6.04 0.14
C ASN A 25 -6.12 -5.64 0.10
N SER A 26 -5.80 -4.49 -0.51
CA SER A 26 -4.44 -3.98 -0.56
C SER A 26 -3.93 -3.49 0.80
N LEU A 27 -4.77 -2.79 1.58
CA LEU A 27 -4.46 -2.38 2.95
C LEU A 27 -4.21 -3.58 3.86
N LYS A 28 -4.99 -4.65 3.70
CA LYS A 28 -4.83 -5.89 4.47
C LYS A 28 -3.45 -6.48 4.28
N VAL A 29 -3.03 -6.70 3.02
CA VAL A 29 -1.71 -7.29 2.73
C VAL A 29 -0.56 -6.38 3.17
N LEU A 30 -0.72 -5.05 3.07
CA LEU A 30 0.26 -4.10 3.59
C LEU A 30 0.37 -4.15 5.12
N THR A 31 -0.77 -4.21 5.82
CA THR A 31 -0.82 -4.31 7.29
C THR A 31 -0.12 -5.57 7.77
N ASP A 32 -0.38 -6.71 7.14
CA ASP A 32 0.30 -7.98 7.44
C ASP A 32 1.82 -7.87 7.28
N ALA A 33 2.30 -7.18 6.24
CA ALA A 33 3.72 -6.93 6.05
C ALA A 33 4.31 -6.03 7.14
N ILE A 34 3.61 -4.96 7.53
CA ILE A 34 4.04 -4.06 8.60
C ILE A 34 4.12 -4.79 9.93
N GLU A 35 3.08 -5.52 10.33
CA GLU A 35 3.07 -6.25 11.60
C GLU A 35 4.21 -7.27 11.69
N LYS A 36 4.49 -7.96 10.58
CA LYS A 36 5.53 -8.99 10.52
C LYS A 36 6.96 -8.44 10.58
N TYR A 37 7.22 -7.28 9.98
CA TYR A 37 8.59 -6.79 9.78
C TYR A 37 8.92 -5.50 10.55
N SER A 38 7.93 -4.72 11.00
CA SER A 38 8.15 -3.40 11.62
C SER A 38 9.15 -3.38 12.78
N TYR A 39 9.25 -4.48 13.53
CA TYR A 39 10.20 -4.59 14.64
C TYR A 39 11.68 -4.61 14.18
N TRP A 40 11.98 -5.27 13.06
CA TRP A 40 13.36 -5.43 12.55
C TRP A 40 13.68 -4.49 11.39
N TYR A 41 12.67 -4.17 10.58
CA TYR A 41 12.79 -3.40 9.35
C TYR A 41 11.50 -2.59 9.13
N PRO A 42 11.41 -1.36 9.67
CA PRO A 42 10.24 -0.51 9.51
C PRO A 42 10.07 -0.13 8.04
N ILE A 43 8.88 -0.40 7.49
CA ILE A 43 8.50 0.03 6.15
C ILE A 43 8.29 1.55 6.20
N ARG A 44 9.15 2.30 5.53
CA ARG A 44 9.16 3.78 5.58
C ARG A 44 8.37 4.44 4.45
N SER A 45 8.30 3.77 3.31
CA SER A 45 7.62 4.23 2.11
C SER A 45 7.10 3.04 1.35
N VAL A 46 6.01 3.25 0.60
CA VAL A 46 5.39 2.24 -0.26
C VAL A 46 5.26 2.86 -1.64
N ILE A 47 5.85 2.21 -2.64
CA ILE A 47 5.69 2.58 -4.05
C ILE A 47 4.58 1.70 -4.59
N SER A 48 3.47 2.32 -4.97
CA SER A 48 2.40 1.66 -5.69
C SER A 48 2.33 2.23 -7.09
N ASP A 49 2.14 1.35 -8.08
CA ASP A 49 1.71 1.81 -9.41
C ASP A 49 0.38 2.57 -9.25
N HIS A 50 0.10 3.50 -10.18
CA HIS A 50 -1.15 4.28 -10.23
C HIS A 50 -2.42 3.44 -10.50
N GLY A 51 -2.46 2.19 -10.06
CA GLY A 51 -3.65 1.37 -10.04
C GLY A 51 -4.75 2.08 -9.26
N THR A 52 -5.96 2.06 -9.80
CA THR A 52 -7.15 2.75 -9.28
C THR A 52 -7.53 2.37 -7.84
N GLN A 53 -6.95 1.29 -7.29
CA GLN A 53 -7.11 0.84 -5.90
C GLN A 53 -6.30 1.63 -4.88
N PHE A 54 -5.26 2.33 -5.32
CA PHE A 54 -4.42 3.19 -4.47
C PHE A 54 -4.65 4.68 -4.78
N TYR A 55 -5.50 4.98 -5.76
CA TYR A 55 -5.96 6.33 -6.02
C TYR A 55 -7.15 6.64 -5.11
N ALA A 56 -6.94 7.53 -4.14
CA ALA A 56 -7.97 8.02 -3.24
C ALA A 56 -9.08 8.76 -4.03
N ASN A 57 -10.09 8.04 -4.52
CA ASN A 57 -11.35 8.61 -4.99
C ASN A 57 -12.40 8.61 -3.87
N LYS A 58 -12.04 9.16 -2.72
CA LYS A 58 -13.03 9.76 -1.82
C LYS A 58 -12.64 11.21 -1.59
N ARG A 59 -12.88 12.04 -2.60
CA ARG A 59 -13.01 13.48 -2.39
C ARG A 59 -14.33 13.69 -1.66
N ASP A 60 -14.28 14.24 -0.45
CA ASP A 60 -15.46 14.96 0.03
C ASP A 60 -15.72 16.14 -0.92
N LYS A 61 -16.92 16.72 -0.87
CA LYS A 61 -17.30 17.89 -1.69
C LYS A 61 -16.39 19.12 -1.49
N ASN A 62 -15.43 19.07 -0.55
CA ASN A 62 -14.52 20.13 -0.18
C ASN A 62 -13.04 19.78 -0.48
N GLY A 63 -12.76 18.64 -1.12
CA GLY A 63 -11.43 18.29 -1.63
C GLY A 63 -10.35 18.00 -0.59
N LYS A 64 -10.70 17.68 0.68
CA LYS A 64 -9.69 17.33 1.69
C LYS A 64 -9.53 15.82 1.81
N ALA A 65 -8.32 15.32 1.53
CA ALA A 65 -7.90 13.98 1.92
C ALA A 65 -7.13 14.10 3.25
N ASP A 66 -7.67 13.51 4.33
CA ASP A 66 -6.88 13.26 5.54
C ASP A 66 -6.25 11.88 5.38
N HIS A 67 -5.05 11.79 4.79
CA HIS A 67 -4.01 10.80 5.11
C HIS A 67 -2.72 11.23 4.41
N ALA A 68 -1.64 11.37 5.19
CA ALA A 68 -0.29 11.66 4.69
C ALA A 68 0.27 10.39 4.03
N ILE A 69 -0.07 10.18 2.76
CA ILE A 69 0.72 9.36 1.85
C ILE A 69 1.52 10.38 1.06
N ASP A 70 2.75 10.63 1.52
CA ASP A 70 3.66 11.58 0.87
C ASP A 70 4.10 10.96 -0.46
N LEU A 71 3.37 11.31 -1.52
CA LEU A 71 3.68 10.99 -2.91
C LEU A 71 4.55 12.12 -3.43
N THR A 72 5.85 12.04 -3.17
CA THR A 72 6.82 12.90 -3.85
C THR A 72 6.99 12.40 -5.28
N ASP A 73 6.29 13.08 -6.20
CA ASP A 73 6.69 13.16 -7.60
C ASP A 73 8.02 13.92 -7.71
N HIS A 74 8.94 13.33 -8.48
CA HIS A 74 10.28 13.79 -8.93
C HIS A 74 11.51 13.32 -8.15
#